data_AF-A0A969XK63-F1
#
_entry.id   AF-A0A969XK63-F1
#
_cell.length_a   1.000
_cell.length_b   1.000
_cell.length_c   1.000
_cell.angle_alpha   90.00
_cell.angle_beta   90.00
_cell.angle_gamma   90.00
#
_symmetry.space_group_name_H-M   'P 1'
#
loop_
_entity.id
_entity.type
_entity.pdbx_description
1 polymer ?
#
loop_
_entity_poly.entity_id
_entity_poly.type
_entity_poly.pdbx_seq_one_letter_code
_entity_poly.pdbx_strand_id
1 'polypeptide(L)'
;GVPLMEIVTESDLRTADEAWQYLTNLRTILRYLGVSTGNMEEGAMRCEANVSIRPRGAEAFGTKVEVKNLNSFRSVRLAIDYEIERQARVLAEGGRVEQVTMGWDERSRQTVFQRSKEEAQDYRYFPDPDLAPMFAEREWVEGLRAALPELPDAKHARFVAEHRLRPEDAALLVEDRAIADWFEAAVAAAGGEVEPQTVANWTVGEVFRLLREAGVEIGAMRLTPEHLAEVLRLVESGAINATVGKEVLAEASASGQAPDGIVEGRGLRQISGEEQLAGVIRQAVEENERAVEDYWAGKQAALGYLMGQVMRLTRGKANAPLAQRLLRDELERRRGQ
;
A
#
# COMPACT_ATOMS: atom_id res chain seq x y z
N GLY A 1 -34.64 -8.55 9.98
CA GLY A 1 -33.71 -7.43 10.20
C GLY A 1 -32.59 -7.49 9.16
N VAL A 2 -31.64 -6.55 9.22
CA VAL A 2 -30.39 -6.65 8.43
C VAL A 2 -29.53 -7.77 9.05
N PRO A 3 -28.88 -8.65 8.25
CA PRO A 3 -28.00 -9.68 8.79
C PRO A 3 -26.84 -9.08 9.58
N LEU A 4 -26.54 -9.64 10.76
CA LEU A 4 -25.43 -9.24 11.62
C LEU A 4 -24.64 -10.47 12.06
N MET A 5 -23.34 -10.28 12.27
CA MET A 5 -22.44 -11.28 12.82
C MET A 5 -21.71 -10.67 14.00
N GLU A 6 -21.80 -11.30 15.16
CA GLU A 6 -21.08 -10.90 16.37
C GLU A 6 -19.82 -11.74 16.52
N ILE A 7 -18.67 -11.08 16.61
CA ILE A 7 -17.37 -11.72 16.81
C ILE A 7 -16.86 -11.28 18.18
N VAL A 8 -16.87 -12.20 19.14
CA VAL A 8 -16.34 -11.97 20.48
C VAL A 8 -14.96 -12.62 20.56
N THR A 9 -13.93 -11.81 20.82
CA THR A 9 -12.58 -12.32 21.03
C THR A 9 -12.41 -12.81 22.46
N GLU A 10 -11.49 -13.76 22.65
CA GLU A 10 -10.92 -14.00 23.96
C GLU A 10 -10.16 -12.76 24.47
N SER A 11 -9.90 -12.72 25.78
CA SER A 11 -9.20 -11.61 26.43
C SER A 11 -7.69 -11.71 26.21
N ASP A 12 -7.23 -11.74 24.95
CA ASP A 12 -5.84 -11.95 24.56
C ASP A 12 -5.08 -10.69 24.15
N LEU A 13 -5.80 -9.64 23.73
CA LEU A 13 -5.22 -8.34 23.41
C LEU A 13 -4.67 -7.68 24.68
N ARG A 14 -3.46 -7.13 24.62
CA ARG A 14 -2.71 -6.56 25.75
C ARG A 14 -2.44 -5.07 25.62
N THR A 15 -2.56 -4.52 24.42
CA THR A 15 -2.31 -3.10 24.14
C THR A 15 -3.38 -2.53 23.21
N ALA A 16 -3.53 -1.21 23.23
CA ALA A 16 -4.41 -0.52 22.27
C ALA A 16 -3.93 -0.69 20.82
N ASP A 17 -2.62 -0.84 20.62
CA ASP A 17 -2.01 -1.08 19.31
C ASP A 17 -2.37 -2.47 18.76
N GLU A 18 -2.33 -3.51 19.61
CA GLU A 18 -2.79 -4.85 19.23
C GLU A 18 -4.29 -4.85 18.88
N ALA A 19 -5.12 -4.12 19.64
CA ALA A 19 -6.54 -4.00 19.34
C ALA A 19 -6.80 -3.28 18.00
N TRP A 20 -6.04 -2.21 17.72
CA TRP A 20 -6.08 -1.54 16.43
C TRP A 20 -5.69 -2.49 15.29
N GLN A 21 -4.59 -3.24 15.45
CA GLN A 21 -4.10 -4.18 14.44
C GLN A 21 -5.10 -5.30 14.19
N TYR A 22 -5.68 -5.87 15.25
CA TYR A 22 -6.73 -6.88 15.16
C TYR A 22 -7.92 -6.39 14.33
N LEU A 23 -8.44 -5.20 14.64
CA LEU A 23 -9.59 -4.63 13.92
C LEU A 23 -9.26 -4.33 12.46
N THR A 24 -8.05 -3.83 12.20
CA THR A 24 -7.56 -3.56 10.85
C THR A 24 -7.50 -4.86 10.04
N ASN A 25 -6.89 -5.92 10.57
CA ASN A 25 -6.77 -7.21 9.90
C ASN A 25 -8.14 -7.88 9.69
N LEU A 26 -8.99 -7.85 10.71
CA LEU A 26 -10.36 -8.37 10.61
C LEU A 26 -11.14 -7.66 9.49
N ARG A 27 -11.04 -6.33 9.41
CA ARG A 27 -11.66 -5.55 8.33
C ARG A 27 -11.14 -5.98 6.97
N THR A 28 -9.82 -6.14 6.81
CA THR A 28 -9.23 -6.58 5.55
C THR A 28 -9.74 -7.96 5.15
N ILE A 29 -9.80 -8.92 6.08
CA ILE A 29 -10.36 -10.26 5.84
C ILE A 29 -11.82 -10.17 5.38
N LEU A 30 -12.67 -9.43 6.08
CA LEU A 30 -14.09 -9.31 5.73
C LEU A 30 -14.30 -8.68 4.35
N ARG A 31 -13.47 -7.71 3.98
CA ARG A 31 -13.47 -7.10 2.64
C ARG A 31 -13.03 -8.09 1.56
N TYR A 32 -11.97 -8.87 1.83
CA TYR A 32 -11.48 -9.92 0.91
C TYR A 32 -12.52 -10.99 0.60
N LEU A 33 -13.28 -11.37 1.64
CA LEU A 33 -14.40 -12.31 1.54
C LEU A 33 -15.64 -11.71 0.84
N GLY A 34 -15.71 -10.39 0.69
CA GLY A 34 -16.84 -9.70 0.07
C GLY A 34 -18.12 -9.71 0.92
N VAL A 35 -18.00 -9.97 2.24
CA VAL A 35 -19.16 -10.11 3.15
C VAL A 35 -19.51 -8.83 3.90
N SER A 36 -18.59 -7.86 3.96
CA SER A 36 -18.82 -6.54 4.55
C SER A 36 -17.87 -5.50 3.96
N THR A 37 -18.32 -4.24 3.85
CA THR A 37 -17.44 -3.11 3.48
C THR A 37 -16.44 -2.78 4.59
N GLY A 38 -16.75 -3.19 5.82
CA GLY A 38 -15.96 -2.92 7.01
C GLY A 38 -15.85 -1.42 7.33
N ASN A 39 -16.73 -0.58 6.79
CA ASN A 39 -16.75 0.86 7.06
C ASN A 39 -17.46 1.13 8.39
N MET A 40 -16.74 1.66 9.37
CA MET A 40 -17.31 2.01 10.68
C MET A 40 -18.22 3.25 10.60
N GLU A 41 -17.93 4.21 9.72
CA GLU A 41 -18.71 5.45 9.58
C GLU A 41 -20.11 5.18 9.04
N GLU A 42 -20.22 4.20 8.13
CA GLU A 42 -21.50 3.68 7.62
C GLU A 42 -22.17 2.70 8.60
N GLY A 43 -21.51 2.36 9.70
CA GLY A 43 -22.01 1.40 10.69
C GLY A 43 -21.98 -0.06 10.25
N ALA A 44 -21.27 -0.39 9.15
CA ALA A 44 -21.07 -1.74 8.64
C ALA A 44 -20.10 -2.59 9.48
N MET A 45 -19.34 -1.92 10.36
CA MET A 45 -18.53 -2.55 11.41
C MET A 45 -18.68 -1.76 12.70
N ARG A 46 -18.84 -2.46 13.82
CA ARG A 46 -18.96 -1.86 15.16
C ARG A 46 -18.05 -2.59 16.12
N CYS A 47 -17.53 -1.88 17.10
CA CYS A 47 -16.65 -2.43 18.13
C CYS A 47 -17.00 -1.87 19.50
N GLU A 48 -17.00 -2.74 20.50
CA GLU A 48 -17.10 -2.36 21.91
C GLU A 48 -15.87 -2.94 22.63
N ALA A 49 -15.10 -2.08 23.27
CA ALA A 49 -13.86 -2.49 23.92
C ALA A 49 -14.12 -2.86 25.39
N ASN A 50 -13.60 -3.99 25.83
CA ASN A 50 -13.62 -4.38 27.23
C ASN A 50 -12.20 -4.26 27.80
N VAL A 51 -12.00 -3.36 28.77
CA VAL A 51 -10.68 -3.02 29.31
C VAL A 51 -10.61 -3.36 30.79
N SER A 52 -9.55 -4.05 31.18
CA SER A 52 -9.20 -4.32 32.58
C SER A 52 -7.69 -4.35 32.72
N ILE A 53 -7.18 -3.75 33.80
CA ILE A 53 -5.76 -3.81 34.16
C ILE A 53 -5.53 -4.72 35.36
N ARG A 54 -4.32 -5.29 35.45
CA ARG A 54 -3.89 -6.10 36.60
C ARG A 54 -2.40 -5.86 36.92
N PRO A 55 -1.98 -6.02 38.18
CA PRO A 55 -0.56 -5.98 38.53
C PRO A 55 0.25 -7.04 37.76
N ARG A 56 1.50 -6.72 37.45
CA ARG A 56 2.40 -7.67 36.76
C ARG A 56 2.60 -8.93 37.61
N GLY A 57 2.40 -10.09 37.00
CA GLY A 57 2.49 -11.39 37.68
C GLY A 57 1.19 -11.86 38.34
N ALA A 58 0.13 -11.05 38.36
CA ALA A 58 -1.19 -11.52 38.80
C ALA A 58 -1.85 -12.38 37.69
N GLU A 59 -2.42 -13.51 38.09
CA GLU A 59 -3.16 -14.40 37.17
C GLU A 59 -4.59 -13.90 36.94
N ALA A 60 -5.26 -13.40 37.99
CA ALA A 60 -6.61 -12.88 37.90
C ALA A 60 -6.67 -11.52 37.18
N PHE A 61 -7.70 -11.32 36.35
CA PHE A 61 -8.02 -10.01 35.79
C PHE A 61 -8.59 -9.08 36.87
N GLY A 62 -8.42 -7.77 36.67
CA GLY A 62 -9.07 -6.76 37.48
C GLY A 62 -10.56 -6.60 37.11
N THR A 63 -11.15 -5.50 37.56
CA THR A 63 -12.52 -5.17 37.18
C THR A 63 -12.60 -4.80 35.70
N LYS A 64 -13.62 -5.31 35.00
CA LYS A 64 -13.85 -5.04 33.58
C LYS A 64 -14.65 -3.75 33.39
N VAL A 65 -14.17 -2.86 32.53
CA VAL A 65 -14.92 -1.68 32.06
C VAL A 65 -15.24 -1.86 30.59
N GLU A 66 -16.49 -1.66 30.22
CA GLU A 66 -16.95 -1.74 28.82
C GLU A 66 -17.05 -0.34 28.25
N VAL A 67 -16.39 -0.07 27.12
CA VAL A 67 -16.39 1.22 26.45
C VAL A 67 -17.19 1.14 25.15
N LYS A 68 -18.22 1.97 25.05
CA LYS A 68 -19.12 2.10 23.88
C LYS A 68 -18.88 3.41 23.12
N ASN A 69 -19.61 3.61 22.02
CA ASN A 69 -19.54 4.78 21.14
C ASN A 69 -18.19 4.95 20.43
N LEU A 70 -17.62 3.84 19.97
CA LEU A 70 -16.35 3.79 19.26
C LEU A 70 -16.60 3.78 17.75
N ASN A 71 -16.52 4.95 17.12
CA ASN A 71 -16.94 5.13 15.71
C ASN A 71 -15.80 5.01 14.70
N SER A 72 -14.56 4.86 15.15
CA SER A 72 -13.39 4.65 14.30
C SER A 72 -12.35 3.78 15.02
N PHE A 73 -11.44 3.14 14.27
CA PHE A 73 -10.31 2.42 14.88
C PHE A 73 -9.45 3.35 15.75
N ARG A 74 -9.38 4.64 15.40
CA ARG A 74 -8.70 5.65 16.21
C ARG A 74 -9.38 5.90 17.53
N SER A 75 -10.71 6.00 17.53
CA SER A 75 -11.49 6.11 18.75
C SER A 75 -11.27 4.88 19.63
N VAL A 76 -11.24 3.66 19.06
CA VAL A 76 -10.94 2.42 19.81
C VAL A 76 -9.58 2.51 20.50
N ARG A 77 -8.51 2.81 19.76
CA ARG A 77 -7.15 2.90 20.31
C ARG A 77 -7.06 3.93 21.43
N LEU A 78 -7.54 5.15 21.17
CA LEU A 78 -7.50 6.24 22.15
C LEU A 78 -8.33 5.94 23.40
N ALA A 79 -9.49 5.31 23.23
CA ALA A 79 -10.34 4.94 24.34
C ALA A 79 -9.72 3.86 25.23
N ILE A 80 -9.05 2.86 24.63
CA ILE A 80 -8.34 1.82 25.38
C ILE A 80 -7.18 2.44 26.16
N ASP A 81 -6.34 3.26 25.53
CA ASP A 81 -5.21 3.93 26.19
C ASP A 81 -5.69 4.79 27.36
N TYR A 82 -6.71 5.63 27.12
CA TYR A 82 -7.29 6.46 28.18
C TYR A 82 -7.82 5.61 29.34
N GLU A 83 -8.54 4.52 29.04
CA GLU A 83 -9.14 3.68 30.07
C GLU A 83 -8.09 2.92 30.88
N ILE A 84 -6.99 2.49 30.25
CA ILE A 84 -5.82 1.92 30.95
C ILE A 84 -5.25 2.95 31.94
N GLU A 85 -4.99 4.18 31.50
CA GLU A 85 -4.45 5.24 32.36
C GLU A 85 -5.41 5.63 33.48
N ARG A 86 -6.71 5.71 33.19
CA ARG A 86 -7.76 6.04 34.16
C ARG A 86 -7.84 4.97 35.24
N GLN A 87 -7.90 3.70 34.87
CA GLN A 87 -7.92 2.60 35.84
C GLN A 87 -6.63 2.58 36.67
N ALA A 88 -5.47 2.81 36.06
CA ALA A 88 -4.19 2.83 36.76
C ALA A 88 -4.16 3.95 37.81
N ARG A 89 -4.65 5.14 37.47
CA ARG A 89 -4.75 6.28 38.40
C ARG A 89 -5.66 5.98 39.58
N VAL A 90 -6.87 5.46 39.31
CA VAL A 90 -7.84 5.09 40.36
C VAL A 90 -7.23 4.08 41.35
N LEU A 91 -6.53 3.06 40.85
CA LEU A 91 -5.89 2.06 41.70
C LEU A 91 -4.69 2.64 42.47
N ALA A 92 -3.88 3.51 41.85
CA ALA A 92 -2.73 4.14 42.49
C ALA A 92 -3.13 5.08 43.63
N GLU A 93 -4.29 5.74 43.52
CA GLU A 93 -4.87 6.60 44.56
C GLU A 93 -5.57 5.80 45.67
N GLY A 94 -5.53 4.47 45.63
CA GLY A 94 -6.19 3.58 46.60
C GLY A 94 -7.70 3.39 46.38
N GLY A 95 -8.22 3.88 45.25
CA GLY A 95 -9.61 3.68 44.83
C GLY A 95 -9.87 2.28 44.29
N ARG A 96 -11.11 2.06 43.83
CA ARG A 96 -11.56 0.81 43.23
C ARG A 96 -12.18 1.07 41.87
N VAL A 97 -11.83 0.25 40.88
CA VAL A 97 -12.49 0.28 39.57
C VAL A 97 -13.80 -0.51 39.68
N GLU A 98 -14.90 0.12 39.30
CA GLU A 98 -16.24 -0.49 39.27
C GLU A 98 -16.58 -1.06 37.90
N GLN A 99 -17.43 -2.08 37.87
CA GLN A 99 -17.86 -2.70 36.62
C GLN A 99 -18.97 -1.86 35.98
N VAL A 100 -18.58 -0.96 35.08
CA VAL A 100 -19.48 0.03 34.48
C VAL A 100 -19.39 0.02 32.95
N THR A 101 -20.41 0.60 32.32
CA THR A 101 -20.35 0.97 30.91
C THR A 101 -19.96 2.44 30.81
N MET A 102 -18.87 2.70 30.11
CA MET A 102 -18.40 4.02 29.73
C MET A 102 -18.69 4.26 28.25
N GLY A 103 -18.76 5.54 27.86
CA GLY A 103 -18.81 5.96 26.46
C GLY A 103 -17.58 6.77 26.12
N TRP A 104 -17.06 6.62 24.90
CA TRP A 104 -16.01 7.50 24.40
C TRP A 104 -16.60 8.83 23.93
N ASP A 105 -16.07 9.95 24.45
CA ASP A 105 -16.35 11.30 23.94
C ASP A 105 -15.18 11.80 23.09
N GLU A 106 -15.40 11.88 21.78
CA GLU A 106 -14.39 12.29 20.80
C GLU A 106 -13.91 13.73 21.00
N ARG A 107 -14.75 14.61 21.57
CA ARG A 107 -14.42 16.03 21.77
C ARG A 107 -13.43 16.22 22.92
N SER A 108 -13.74 15.64 24.08
CA SER A 108 -12.86 15.74 25.26
C SER A 108 -11.71 14.72 25.23
N ARG A 109 -11.81 13.68 24.39
CA ARG A 109 -10.91 12.51 24.34
C ARG A 109 -10.86 11.78 25.69
N GLN A 110 -12.03 11.52 26.27
CA GLN A 110 -12.17 10.87 27.57
C GLN A 110 -13.27 9.82 27.53
N THR A 111 -13.16 8.82 28.41
CA THR A 111 -14.28 7.93 28.72
C THR A 111 -15.20 8.60 29.73
N VAL A 112 -16.48 8.71 29.40
CA VAL A 112 -17.52 9.27 30.26
C VAL A 112 -18.44 8.16 30.77
N PHE A 113 -18.86 8.25 32.03
CA PHE A 113 -19.79 7.28 32.59
C PHE A 113 -21.12 7.31 31.86
N GLN A 114 -21.65 6.12 31.50
CA GLN A 114 -22.99 5.99 30.93
C GLN A 114 -23.95 5.33 31.92
N ARG A 115 -23.63 4.11 32.36
CA ARG A 115 -24.48 3.34 33.27
C ARG A 115 -23.67 2.37 34.14
N SER A 116 -24.15 2.12 35.35
CA SER A 116 -23.68 1.02 36.20
C SER A 116 -24.29 -0.31 35.72
N LYS A 117 -23.60 -1.42 35.99
CA LYS A 117 -24.11 -2.78 35.73
C LYS A 117 -24.89 -3.34 36.93
N GLU A 118 -25.69 -2.52 37.61
CA GLU A 118 -26.39 -2.92 38.85
C GLU A 118 -27.45 -4.02 38.64
N GLU A 119 -27.82 -4.34 37.40
CA GLU A 119 -28.59 -5.55 37.08
C GLU A 119 -27.92 -6.25 35.89
N ALA A 120 -27.44 -7.48 36.10
CA ALA A 120 -27.15 -8.38 34.98
C ALA A 120 -28.46 -8.50 34.20
N GLN A 121 -28.51 -7.94 32.98
CA GLN A 121 -29.73 -7.97 32.19
C GLN A 121 -30.10 -9.43 31.95
N ASP A 122 -31.22 -9.87 32.53
CA ASP A 122 -31.77 -11.18 32.26
C ASP A 122 -32.42 -11.15 30.88
N TYR A 123 -31.61 -11.46 29.87
CA TYR A 123 -32.04 -11.54 28.48
C TYR A 123 -33.03 -12.68 28.23
N ARG A 124 -33.25 -13.59 29.21
CA ARG A 124 -34.17 -14.72 29.13
C ARG A 124 -34.01 -15.48 27.81
N TYR A 125 -32.77 -15.81 27.44
CA TYR A 125 -32.50 -16.56 26.21
C TYR A 125 -33.23 -17.90 26.22
N PHE A 126 -34.02 -18.16 25.17
CA PHE A 126 -34.61 -19.46 24.89
C PHE A 126 -34.51 -19.74 23.38
N PRO A 127 -34.49 -21.01 22.95
CA PRO A 127 -34.50 -21.35 21.52
C PRO A 127 -35.73 -20.77 20.83
N ASP A 128 -35.52 -20.07 19.72
CA ASP A 128 -36.59 -19.50 18.93
C ASP A 128 -37.47 -20.62 18.33
N PRO A 129 -38.76 -20.75 18.72
CA PRO A 129 -39.62 -21.82 18.24
C PRO A 129 -40.06 -21.65 16.78
N ASP A 130 -39.92 -20.45 16.22
CA ASP A 130 -40.30 -20.14 14.85
C ASP A 130 -39.19 -20.50 13.85
N LEU A 131 -37.97 -20.76 14.33
CA LEU A 131 -36.81 -21.13 13.52
C LEU A 131 -36.47 -22.62 13.70
N ALA A 132 -36.56 -23.38 12.61
CA ALA A 132 -36.07 -24.75 12.59
C ALA A 132 -34.54 -24.78 12.82
N PRO A 133 -34.01 -25.77 13.57
CA PRO A 133 -32.58 -25.94 13.72
C PRO A 133 -31.88 -26.06 12.37
N MET A 134 -30.79 -25.32 12.19
CA MET A 134 -29.94 -25.39 11.01
C MET A 134 -28.83 -26.42 11.22
N PHE A 135 -28.71 -27.38 10.31
CA PHE A 135 -27.62 -28.37 10.32
C PHE A 135 -26.62 -28.01 9.22
N ALA A 136 -25.37 -27.73 9.61
CA ALA A 136 -24.29 -27.49 8.67
C ALA A 136 -23.69 -28.82 8.21
N GLU A 137 -24.22 -29.37 7.11
CA GLU A 137 -23.70 -30.61 6.52
C GLU A 137 -22.23 -30.47 6.12
N ARG A 138 -21.47 -31.56 6.27
CA ARG A 138 -20.02 -31.53 6.03
C ARG A 138 -19.71 -31.18 4.57
N GLU A 139 -20.45 -31.72 3.60
CA GLU A 139 -20.24 -31.39 2.20
C GLU A 139 -20.43 -29.89 1.94
N TRP A 140 -21.44 -29.27 2.56
CA TRP A 140 -21.67 -27.82 2.42
C TRP A 140 -20.52 -27.00 3.00
N VAL A 141 -20.01 -27.37 4.18
CA VAL A 141 -18.87 -26.69 4.82
C VAL A 141 -17.59 -26.81 3.98
N GLU A 142 -17.29 -27.99 3.44
CA GLU A 142 -16.10 -28.16 2.60
C GLU A 142 -16.23 -27.46 1.24
N GLY A 143 -17.46 -27.38 0.69
CA GLY A 143 -17.74 -26.58 -0.49
C GLY A 143 -17.47 -25.08 -0.25
N LEU A 144 -17.91 -24.55 0.89
CA LEU A 144 -17.60 -23.17 1.28
C LEU A 144 -16.10 -22.96 1.48
N ARG A 145 -15.42 -23.90 2.16
CA ARG A 145 -13.96 -23.84 2.36
C ARG A 145 -13.19 -23.74 1.04
N ALA A 146 -13.57 -24.55 0.05
CA ALA A 146 -12.94 -24.56 -1.26
C ALA A 146 -13.20 -23.28 -2.08
N ALA A 147 -14.31 -22.59 -1.81
CA ALA A 147 -14.67 -21.33 -2.47
C ALA A 147 -14.05 -20.10 -1.82
N LEU A 148 -13.43 -20.23 -0.63
CA LEU A 148 -12.76 -19.10 0.02
C LEU A 148 -11.59 -18.60 -0.84
N PRO A 149 -11.49 -17.28 -1.07
CA PRO A 149 -10.34 -16.71 -1.73
C PRO A 149 -9.08 -16.86 -0.87
N GLU A 150 -7.92 -16.71 -1.50
CA GLU A 150 -6.67 -16.55 -0.77
C GLU A 150 -6.75 -15.31 0.14
N LEU A 151 -6.56 -15.53 1.44
CA LEU A 151 -6.61 -14.45 2.44
C LEU A 151 -5.36 -13.57 2.40
N PRO A 152 -5.43 -12.32 2.89
CA PRO A 152 -4.33 -11.35 2.81
C PRO A 152 -2.99 -11.86 3.32
N ASP A 153 -2.96 -12.51 4.49
CA ASP A 153 -1.70 -13.01 5.09
C ASP A 153 -1.06 -14.12 4.27
N ALA A 154 -1.88 -15.03 3.72
CA ALA A 154 -1.39 -16.09 2.84
C ALA A 154 -0.86 -15.51 1.53
N LYS A 155 -1.61 -14.55 0.94
CA LYS A 155 -1.21 -13.84 -0.27
C LYS A 155 0.08 -13.03 -0.05
N HIS A 156 0.23 -12.37 1.10
CA HIS A 156 1.44 -11.66 1.50
C HIS A 156 2.64 -12.58 1.53
N ALA A 157 2.53 -13.70 2.26
CA ALA A 157 3.60 -14.68 2.36
C ALA A 157 3.98 -15.24 0.98
N ARG A 158 2.99 -15.49 0.12
CA ARG A 158 3.20 -15.94 -1.26
C ARG A 158 3.92 -14.88 -2.10
N PHE A 159 3.49 -13.62 -2.04
CA PHE A 159 4.15 -12.52 -2.76
C PHE A 159 5.62 -12.35 -2.34
N VAL A 160 5.91 -12.49 -1.06
CA VAL A 160 7.30 -12.44 -0.57
C VAL A 160 8.10 -13.67 -1.04
N ALA A 161 7.53 -14.87 -0.98
CA ALA A 161 8.25 -16.11 -1.30
C ALA A 161 8.43 -16.32 -2.81
N GLU A 162 7.36 -16.18 -3.59
CA GLU A 162 7.31 -16.52 -5.02
C GLU A 162 7.73 -15.34 -5.90
N HIS A 163 7.22 -14.13 -5.62
CA HIS A 163 7.56 -12.93 -6.37
C HIS A 163 8.78 -12.18 -5.82
N ARG A 164 9.38 -12.66 -4.72
CA ARG A 164 10.55 -12.06 -4.06
C ARG A 164 10.35 -10.60 -3.71
N LEU A 165 9.11 -10.23 -3.38
CA LEU A 165 8.80 -8.86 -3.01
C LEU A 165 9.40 -8.51 -1.65
N ARG A 166 9.78 -7.24 -1.48
CA ARG A 166 10.04 -6.68 -0.15
C ARG A 166 8.76 -6.83 0.69
N PRO A 167 8.86 -7.27 1.96
CA PRO A 167 7.69 -7.49 2.81
C PRO A 167 6.78 -6.26 2.96
N GLU A 168 7.36 -5.06 2.94
CA GLU A 168 6.65 -3.79 3.03
C GLU A 168 5.80 -3.51 1.78
N ASP A 169 6.32 -3.77 0.57
CA ASP A 169 5.54 -3.60 -0.66
C ASP A 169 4.43 -4.64 -0.75
N ALA A 170 4.74 -5.89 -0.40
CA ALA A 170 3.74 -6.96 -0.38
C ALA A 170 2.59 -6.61 0.58
N ALA A 171 2.89 -6.02 1.75
CA ALA A 171 1.86 -5.61 2.72
C ALA A 171 0.90 -4.59 2.10
N LEU A 172 1.42 -3.56 1.42
CA LEU A 172 0.62 -2.54 0.76
C LEU A 172 -0.24 -3.10 -0.38
N LEU A 173 0.28 -4.06 -1.15
CA LEU A 173 -0.44 -4.65 -2.27
C LEU A 173 -1.61 -5.53 -1.82
N VAL A 174 -1.50 -6.19 -0.67
CA VAL A 174 -2.56 -7.07 -0.15
C VAL A 174 -3.58 -6.37 0.74
N GLU A 175 -3.48 -5.06 0.98
CA GLU A 175 -4.49 -4.32 1.75
C GLU A 175 -5.87 -4.32 1.07
N ASP A 176 -5.90 -4.40 -0.26
CA ASP A 176 -7.12 -4.51 -1.05
C ASP A 176 -6.99 -5.63 -2.09
N ARG A 177 -8.00 -6.51 -2.13
CA ARG A 177 -8.01 -7.66 -3.02
C ARG A 177 -7.95 -7.25 -4.49
N ALA A 178 -8.67 -6.18 -4.87
CA ALA A 178 -8.68 -5.74 -6.25
C ALA A 178 -7.30 -5.22 -6.68
N ILE A 179 -6.57 -4.58 -5.78
CA ILE A 179 -5.18 -4.15 -6.01
C ILE A 179 -4.27 -5.36 -6.16
N ALA A 180 -4.38 -6.34 -5.26
CA ALA A 180 -3.57 -7.54 -5.31
C ALA A 180 -3.78 -8.33 -6.60
N ASP A 181 -5.05 -8.52 -7.00
CA ASP A 181 -5.41 -9.23 -8.22
C ASP A 181 -4.95 -8.44 -9.48
N TRP A 182 -5.04 -7.10 -9.46
CA TRP A 182 -4.52 -6.24 -10.54
C TRP A 182 -3.00 -6.31 -10.67
N PHE A 183 -2.28 -6.35 -9.54
CA PHE A 183 -0.83 -6.50 -9.52
C PHE A 183 -0.39 -7.85 -10.11
N GLU A 184 -1.03 -8.96 -9.73
CA GLU A 184 -0.72 -10.27 -10.29
C GLU A 184 -0.96 -10.31 -11.81
N ALA A 185 -2.05 -9.69 -12.27
CA ALA A 185 -2.31 -9.53 -13.69
C ALA A 185 -1.21 -8.72 -14.41
N ALA A 186 -0.68 -7.67 -13.76
CA ALA A 186 0.39 -6.86 -14.32
C ALA A 186 1.71 -7.64 -14.41
N VAL A 187 2.04 -8.43 -13.38
CA VAL A 187 3.19 -9.33 -13.37
C VAL A 187 3.06 -10.39 -14.48
N ALA A 188 1.87 -10.98 -14.63
CA ALA A 188 1.61 -11.94 -15.70
C ALA A 188 1.73 -11.29 -17.09
N ALA A 189 1.17 -10.09 -17.27
CA ALA A 189 1.25 -9.34 -18.53
C ALA A 189 2.67 -8.90 -18.88
N ALA A 190 3.56 -8.75 -17.89
CA ALA A 190 4.97 -8.48 -18.11
C ALA A 190 5.75 -9.69 -18.66
N GLY A 191 5.19 -10.90 -18.62
CA GLY A 191 5.72 -12.08 -19.31
C GLY A 191 7.10 -12.55 -18.84
N GLY A 192 7.54 -12.11 -17.65
CA GLY A 192 8.89 -12.38 -17.14
C GLY A 192 10.00 -11.49 -17.73
N GLU A 193 9.66 -10.53 -18.60
CA GLU A 193 10.60 -9.52 -19.10
C GLU A 193 10.90 -8.44 -18.04
N VAL A 194 10.03 -8.30 -17.05
CA VAL A 194 10.18 -7.35 -15.94
C VAL A 194 10.05 -8.11 -14.62
N GLU A 195 11.00 -7.86 -13.73
CA GLU A 195 10.99 -8.43 -12.38
C GLU A 195 9.74 -8.00 -11.60
N PRO A 196 9.07 -8.92 -10.87
CA PRO A 196 7.87 -8.60 -10.09
C PRO A 196 8.08 -7.45 -9.09
N GLN A 197 9.28 -7.33 -8.53
CA GLN A 197 9.65 -6.23 -7.64
C GLN A 197 9.59 -4.86 -8.35
N THR A 198 9.93 -4.78 -9.64
CA THR A 198 9.80 -3.56 -10.42
C THR A 198 8.33 -3.21 -10.64
N VAL A 199 7.49 -4.21 -10.95
CA VAL A 199 6.03 -4.02 -11.05
C VAL A 199 5.46 -3.52 -9.72
N ALA A 200 5.88 -4.09 -8.60
CA ALA A 200 5.45 -3.68 -7.26
C ALA A 200 5.86 -2.23 -6.95
N ASN A 201 7.11 -1.86 -7.23
CA ASN A 201 7.62 -0.50 -7.02
C ASN A 201 6.80 0.55 -7.79
N TRP A 202 6.48 0.27 -9.05
CA TRP A 202 5.67 1.18 -9.87
C TRP A 202 4.20 1.19 -9.46
N THR A 203 3.67 0.06 -8.98
CA THR A 203 2.31 0.00 -8.45
C THR A 203 2.17 0.85 -7.18
N VAL A 204 3.04 0.62 -6.19
CA VAL A 204 3.05 1.35 -4.91
C VAL A 204 3.39 2.83 -5.09
N GLY A 205 4.29 3.15 -6.02
CA GLY A 205 4.72 4.52 -6.30
C GLY A 205 3.73 5.29 -7.18
N GLU A 206 3.60 4.87 -8.42
CA GLU A 206 2.92 5.66 -9.47
C GLU A 206 1.45 5.30 -9.62
N VAL A 207 1.08 4.02 -9.63
CA VAL A 207 -0.34 3.62 -9.75
C VAL A 207 -1.13 4.13 -8.55
N PHE A 208 -0.61 3.96 -7.34
CA PHE A 208 -1.26 4.49 -6.13
C PHE A 208 -1.32 6.02 -6.11
N ARG A 209 -0.33 6.71 -6.67
CA ARG A 209 -0.39 8.17 -6.85
C ARG A 209 -1.53 8.56 -7.79
N LEU A 210 -1.64 7.90 -8.94
CA LEU A 210 -2.70 8.14 -9.93
C LEU A 210 -4.09 7.82 -9.37
N LEU A 211 -4.24 6.75 -8.59
CA LEU A 211 -5.48 6.42 -7.88
C LEU A 211 -5.92 7.56 -6.96
N ARG A 212 -4.99 8.08 -6.15
CA ARG A 212 -5.26 9.18 -5.21
C ARG A 212 -5.61 10.49 -5.93
N GLU A 213 -4.91 10.80 -7.03
CA GLU A 213 -5.17 12.00 -7.82
C GLU A 213 -6.54 11.95 -8.52
N ALA A 214 -6.93 10.78 -9.02
CA ALA A 214 -8.23 10.57 -9.65
C ALA A 214 -9.38 10.42 -8.63
N GLY A 215 -9.07 10.01 -7.39
CA GLY A 215 -10.07 9.75 -6.35
C GLY A 215 -10.97 8.55 -6.67
N VAL A 216 -10.42 7.54 -7.36
CA VAL A 216 -11.15 6.34 -7.79
C VAL A 216 -10.49 5.05 -7.29
N GLU A 217 -11.24 3.95 -7.28
CA GLU A 217 -10.70 2.62 -7.02
C GLU A 217 -10.03 2.03 -8.26
N ILE A 218 -9.15 1.04 -8.07
CA ILE A 218 -8.36 0.42 -9.16
C ILE A 218 -9.23 -0.17 -10.28
N GLY A 219 -10.40 -0.75 -9.93
CA GLY A 219 -11.34 -1.28 -10.92
C GLY A 219 -12.03 -0.22 -11.78
N ALA A 220 -11.98 1.05 -11.39
CA ALA A 220 -12.57 2.17 -12.14
C ALA A 220 -11.54 2.95 -12.97
N MET A 221 -10.25 2.60 -12.87
CA MET A 221 -9.21 3.23 -13.68
C MET A 221 -9.27 2.78 -15.13
N ARG A 222 -8.89 3.69 -16.05
CA ARG A 222 -8.61 3.33 -17.46
C ARG A 222 -7.24 2.68 -17.63
N LEU A 223 -6.38 2.79 -16.62
CA LEU A 223 -5.07 2.16 -16.59
C LEU A 223 -5.24 0.66 -16.32
N THR A 224 -4.91 -0.17 -17.30
CA THR A 224 -4.99 -1.63 -17.16
C THR A 224 -3.63 -2.21 -16.72
N PRO A 225 -3.60 -3.46 -16.23
CA PRO A 225 -2.36 -4.15 -15.90
C PRO A 225 -1.39 -4.23 -17.10
N GLU A 226 -1.93 -4.40 -18.31
CA GLU A 226 -1.17 -4.48 -19.56
C GLU A 226 -0.47 -3.15 -19.89
N HIS A 227 -1.13 -2.01 -19.65
CA HIS A 227 -0.50 -0.71 -19.82
C HIS A 227 0.73 -0.55 -18.91
N LEU A 228 0.65 -0.97 -17.65
CA LEU A 228 1.82 -0.91 -16.76
C LEU A 228 2.93 -1.83 -17.29
N ALA A 229 2.60 -3.08 -17.63
CA ALA A 229 3.57 -4.03 -18.17
C ALA A 229 4.28 -3.50 -19.43
N GLU A 230 3.55 -2.85 -20.34
CA GLU A 230 4.09 -2.27 -21.56
C GLU A 230 5.02 -1.08 -21.29
N VAL A 231 4.63 -0.14 -20.41
CA VAL A 231 5.52 0.95 -19.98
C VAL A 231 6.81 0.37 -19.40
N LEU A 232 6.70 -0.64 -18.53
CA LEU A 232 7.85 -1.24 -17.88
C LEU A 232 8.78 -1.93 -18.86
N ARG A 233 8.26 -2.66 -19.86
CA ARG A 233 9.09 -3.23 -20.94
C ARG A 233 9.81 -2.16 -21.75
N LEU A 234 9.15 -1.04 -22.04
CA LEU A 234 9.79 0.09 -22.75
C LEU A 234 10.91 0.73 -21.92
N VAL A 235 10.75 0.79 -20.60
CA VAL A 235 11.80 1.25 -19.69
C VAL A 235 12.96 0.24 -19.62
N GLU A 236 12.66 -1.05 -19.44
CA GLU A 236 13.67 -2.11 -19.27
C GLU A 236 14.52 -2.31 -20.53
N SER A 237 13.89 -2.24 -21.71
CA SER A 237 14.59 -2.27 -23.01
C SER A 237 15.42 -1.01 -23.29
N GLY A 238 15.30 0.03 -22.46
CA GLY A 238 15.95 1.33 -22.67
C GLY A 238 15.35 2.15 -23.81
N ALA A 239 14.18 1.75 -24.33
CA ALA A 239 13.45 2.52 -25.33
C ALA A 239 12.99 3.89 -24.77
N ILE A 240 12.71 3.97 -23.47
CA ILE A 240 12.46 5.21 -22.72
C ILE A 240 13.19 5.16 -21.37
N ASN A 241 13.43 6.32 -20.73
CA ASN A 241 13.88 6.32 -19.31
C ASN A 241 12.68 6.26 -18.36
N ALA A 242 12.95 5.98 -17.08
CA ALA A 242 11.92 5.93 -16.04
C ALA A 242 11.11 7.23 -15.92
N THR A 243 11.73 8.42 -16.08
CA THR A 243 11.01 9.70 -16.02
C THR A 243 9.95 9.79 -17.11
N VAL A 244 10.33 9.49 -18.35
CA VAL A 244 9.40 9.43 -19.49
C VAL A 244 8.37 8.33 -19.29
N GLY A 245 8.76 7.17 -18.74
CA GLY A 245 7.81 6.09 -18.42
C GLY A 245 6.70 6.54 -17.46
N LYS A 246 7.02 7.37 -16.46
CA LYS A 246 6.02 7.94 -15.55
C LYS A 246 5.05 8.89 -16.25
N GLU A 247 5.56 9.72 -17.16
CA GLU A 247 4.73 10.62 -17.98
C GLU A 247 3.79 9.82 -18.89
N VAL A 248 4.32 8.79 -19.56
CA VAL A 248 3.54 7.90 -20.42
C VAL A 248 2.47 7.16 -19.63
N LEU A 249 2.80 6.65 -18.44
CA LEU A 249 1.84 5.96 -17.58
C LEU A 249 0.70 6.89 -17.14
N ALA A 250 1.02 8.13 -16.77
CA ALA A 250 0.02 9.13 -16.41
C ALA A 250 -0.90 9.48 -17.59
N GLU A 251 -0.32 9.63 -18.79
CA GLU A 251 -1.08 9.88 -20.01
C GLU A 251 -1.98 8.68 -20.37
N ALA A 252 -1.45 7.45 -20.33
CA ALA A 252 -2.21 6.22 -20.54
C ALA A 252 -3.36 6.09 -19.53
N SER A 253 -3.13 6.46 -18.27
CA SER A 253 -4.18 6.48 -17.25
C SER A 253 -5.30 7.48 -17.55
N ALA A 254 -4.97 8.64 -18.14
CA ALA A 254 -5.96 9.67 -18.47
C ALA A 254 -6.72 9.36 -19.78
N SER A 255 -5.99 8.97 -20.82
CA SER A 255 -6.53 8.78 -22.16
C SER A 255 -7.05 7.35 -22.40
N GLY A 256 -6.51 6.35 -21.71
CA GLY A 256 -6.73 4.93 -22.00
C GLY A 256 -5.97 4.43 -23.23
N GLN A 257 -5.07 5.24 -23.79
CA GLN A 257 -4.27 4.86 -24.96
C GLN A 257 -3.12 3.92 -24.58
N ALA A 258 -2.74 3.06 -25.52
CA ALA A 258 -1.59 2.17 -25.36
C ALA A 258 -0.27 2.97 -25.20
N PRO A 259 0.58 2.61 -24.22
CA PRO A 259 1.86 3.25 -23.97
C PRO A 259 2.79 3.41 -25.18
N ASP A 260 2.97 2.38 -26.00
CA ASP A 260 3.84 2.46 -27.18
C ASP A 260 3.31 3.48 -28.20
N GLY A 261 1.98 3.54 -28.39
CA GLY A 261 1.35 4.55 -29.22
C GLY A 261 1.56 5.99 -28.72
N ILE A 262 1.56 6.20 -27.39
CA ILE A 262 1.89 7.50 -26.79
C ILE A 262 3.37 7.85 -27.04
N VAL A 263 4.27 6.87 -26.83
CA VAL A 263 5.71 7.04 -27.04
C VAL A 263 6.03 7.39 -28.49
N GLU A 264 5.40 6.71 -29.45
CA GLU A 264 5.60 6.97 -30.87
C GLU A 264 4.98 8.30 -31.31
N GLY A 265 3.72 8.57 -30.94
CA GLY A 265 3.01 9.79 -31.31
C GLY A 265 3.69 11.06 -30.79
N ARG A 266 4.35 10.99 -29.63
CA ARG A 266 5.11 12.10 -29.03
C ARG A 266 6.61 12.04 -29.33
N GLY A 267 7.08 11.01 -30.05
CA GLY A 267 8.48 10.80 -30.41
C GLY A 267 9.39 10.68 -29.19
N LEU A 268 8.95 10.02 -28.12
CA LEU A 268 9.64 9.96 -26.83
C LEU A 268 10.73 8.89 -26.74
N ARG A 269 10.90 8.06 -27.78
CA ARG A 269 11.94 7.02 -27.82
C ARG A 269 13.34 7.63 -27.63
N GLN A 270 14.17 6.96 -26.85
CA GLN A 270 15.57 7.31 -26.64
C GLN A 270 16.38 7.10 -27.91
N ILE A 271 17.39 7.95 -28.08
CA ILE A 271 18.45 7.75 -29.05
C ILE A 271 19.50 6.88 -28.37
N SER A 272 19.53 5.59 -28.73
CA SER A 272 20.44 4.58 -28.19
C SER A 272 21.42 4.01 -29.24
N GLY A 273 21.31 4.42 -30.50
CA GLY A 273 22.26 4.02 -31.54
C GLY A 273 23.62 4.70 -31.36
N GLU A 274 24.69 3.92 -31.24
CA GLU A 274 26.05 4.44 -31.03
C GLU A 274 26.46 5.44 -32.11
N GLU A 275 26.12 5.19 -33.38
CA GLU A 275 26.47 6.10 -34.49
C GLU A 275 25.73 7.45 -34.40
N GLN A 276 24.44 7.44 -34.06
CA GLN A 276 23.66 8.67 -33.88
C GLN A 276 24.15 9.48 -32.68
N LEU A 277 24.44 8.81 -31.56
CA LEU A 277 25.02 9.45 -30.37
C LEU A 277 26.43 9.99 -30.64
N ALA A 278 27.28 9.24 -31.34
CA ALA A 278 28.63 9.68 -31.69
C ALA A 278 28.62 10.95 -32.55
N GLY A 279 27.66 11.07 -33.48
CA GLY A 279 27.46 12.30 -34.26
C GLY A 279 27.16 13.51 -33.38
N VAL A 280 26.20 13.37 -32.46
CA VAL A 280 25.81 14.46 -31.53
C VAL A 280 26.94 14.79 -30.54
N ILE A 281 27.68 13.78 -30.09
CA ILE A 281 28.81 13.96 -29.18
C ILE A 281 29.95 14.73 -29.85
N ARG A 282 30.29 14.39 -31.10
CA ARG A 282 31.28 15.16 -31.87
C ARG A 282 30.88 16.62 -32.01
N GLN A 283 29.61 16.87 -32.35
CA GLN A 283 29.06 18.22 -32.43
C GLN A 283 29.15 18.95 -31.08
N ALA A 284 28.77 18.31 -29.97
CA ALA A 284 28.84 18.90 -28.64
C ALA A 284 30.28 19.26 -28.24
N VAL A 285 31.25 18.41 -28.59
CA VAL A 285 32.68 18.63 -28.32
C VAL A 285 33.24 19.77 -29.18
N GLU A 286 32.88 19.82 -30.47
CA GLU A 286 33.30 20.89 -31.40
C GLU A 286 32.71 22.25 -31.05
N GLU A 287 31.44 22.31 -30.64
CA GLU A 287 30.81 23.57 -30.24
C GLU A 287 31.32 24.12 -28.89
N ASN A 288 32.10 23.33 -28.13
CA ASN A 288 32.48 23.64 -26.75
C ASN A 288 33.97 23.38 -26.46
N GLU A 289 34.88 23.78 -27.35
CA GLU A 289 36.34 23.56 -27.23
C GLU A 289 36.92 23.96 -25.87
N ARG A 290 36.49 25.09 -25.31
CA ARG A 290 36.96 25.56 -24.00
C ARG A 290 36.63 24.58 -22.86
N ALA A 291 35.49 23.90 -22.93
CA ALA A 291 35.12 22.88 -21.94
C ALA A 291 35.95 21.60 -22.12
N VAL A 292 36.38 21.29 -23.34
CA VAL A 292 37.28 20.16 -23.63
C VAL A 292 38.67 20.42 -23.01
N GLU A 293 39.22 21.61 -23.20
CA GLU A 293 40.49 22.02 -22.59
C GLU A 293 40.42 21.98 -21.06
N ASP A 294 39.34 22.52 -20.48
CA ASP A 294 39.12 22.49 -19.03
C ASP A 294 39.05 21.06 -18.48
N TYR A 295 38.42 20.13 -19.21
CA TYR A 295 38.39 18.72 -18.85
C TYR A 295 39.80 18.10 -18.85
N TRP A 296 40.61 18.35 -19.89
CA TRP A 296 41.99 17.86 -19.97
C TRP A 296 42.92 18.50 -18.94
N ALA A 297 42.63 19.73 -18.51
CA ALA A 297 43.29 20.40 -17.39
C ALA A 297 42.88 19.83 -16.00
N GLY A 298 42.00 18.82 -15.97
CA GLY A 298 41.60 18.10 -14.75
C GLY A 298 40.32 18.63 -14.08
N LYS A 299 39.61 19.59 -14.69
CA LYS A 299 38.35 20.11 -14.12
C LYS A 299 37.19 19.17 -14.43
N GLN A 300 36.87 18.28 -13.48
CA GLN A 300 35.80 17.30 -13.63
C GLN A 300 34.41 17.91 -13.93
N ALA A 301 34.14 19.14 -13.50
CA ALA A 301 32.88 19.84 -13.79
C ALA A 301 32.64 20.05 -15.29
N ALA A 302 33.69 20.11 -16.11
CA ALA A 302 33.57 20.30 -17.55
C ALA A 302 32.90 19.11 -18.26
N LEU A 303 33.09 17.89 -17.75
CA LEU A 303 32.40 16.71 -18.26
C LEU A 303 30.89 16.79 -18.04
N GLY A 304 30.46 17.29 -16.87
CA GLY A 304 29.04 17.50 -16.57
C GLY A 304 28.40 18.56 -17.48
N TYR A 305 29.14 19.63 -17.80
CA TYR A 305 28.69 20.64 -18.76
C TYR A 305 28.55 20.07 -20.18
N LEU A 306 29.55 19.33 -20.68
CA LEU A 306 29.51 18.69 -22.00
C LEU A 306 28.37 17.65 -22.09
N MET A 307 28.13 16.89 -21.02
CA MET A 307 26.97 16.01 -20.91
C MET A 307 25.65 16.81 -21.02
N GLY A 308 25.56 17.96 -20.36
CA GLY A 308 24.43 18.88 -20.49
C GLY A 308 24.20 19.35 -21.93
N GLN A 309 25.28 19.59 -22.71
CA GLN A 309 25.18 19.94 -24.12
C GLN A 309 24.68 18.79 -24.99
N VAL A 310 25.17 17.57 -24.75
CA VAL A 310 24.67 16.35 -25.43
C VAL A 310 23.17 16.15 -25.14
N MET A 311 22.76 16.33 -23.89
CA MET A 311 21.35 16.27 -23.50
C MET A 311 20.53 17.38 -24.19
N ARG A 312 21.05 18.60 -24.30
CA ARG A 312 20.38 19.71 -24.99
C ARG A 312 20.17 19.40 -26.48
N LEU A 313 21.22 18.94 -27.17
CA LEU A 313 21.17 18.62 -28.61
C LEU A 313 20.22 17.45 -28.90
N THR A 314 20.15 16.47 -28.01
CA THR A 314 19.20 15.34 -28.12
C THR A 314 17.82 15.63 -27.52
N ARG A 315 17.57 16.84 -27.01
CA ARG A 315 16.33 17.22 -26.28
C ARG A 315 16.00 16.24 -25.14
N GLY A 316 17.02 15.77 -24.43
CA GLY A 316 16.90 14.84 -23.31
C GLY A 316 16.68 13.38 -23.71
N LYS A 317 16.78 13.04 -25.01
CA LYS A 317 16.55 11.67 -25.52
C LYS A 317 17.80 10.80 -25.54
N ALA A 318 18.99 11.37 -25.32
CA ALA A 318 20.21 10.57 -25.24
C ALA A 318 20.14 9.58 -24.07
N ASN A 319 20.48 8.33 -24.32
CA ASN A 319 20.72 7.37 -23.24
C ASN A 319 21.94 7.84 -22.42
N ALA A 320 21.71 8.28 -21.17
CA ALA A 320 22.75 8.95 -20.38
C ALA A 320 23.99 8.09 -20.10
N PRO A 321 23.88 6.82 -19.68
CA PRO A 321 25.05 5.95 -19.50
C PRO A 321 25.86 5.78 -20.79
N LEU A 322 25.20 5.50 -21.91
CA LEU A 322 25.86 5.31 -23.21
C LEU A 322 26.52 6.61 -23.70
N ALA A 323 25.81 7.73 -23.62
CA ALA A 323 26.34 9.05 -23.96
C ALA A 323 27.56 9.41 -23.13
N GLN A 324 27.58 9.04 -21.84
CA GLN A 324 28.70 9.34 -20.95
C GLN A 324 29.94 8.55 -21.30
N ARG A 325 29.76 7.26 -21.63
CA ARG A 325 30.85 6.41 -22.12
C ARG A 325 31.42 6.97 -23.41
N LEU A 326 30.58 7.16 -24.44
CA LEU A 326 31.01 7.65 -25.75
C LEU A 326 31.64 9.05 -25.69
N LEU A 327 31.17 9.93 -24.80
CA LEU A 327 31.75 11.25 -24.60
C LEU A 327 33.16 11.17 -24.00
N ARG A 328 33.40 10.28 -23.04
CA ARG A 328 34.75 10.05 -22.50
C ARG A 328 35.68 9.50 -23.57
N ASP A 329 35.22 8.49 -24.32
CA ASP A 329 35.99 7.85 -25.38
C ASP A 329 36.40 8.88 -26.46
N GLU A 330 35.49 9.78 -26.86
CA GLU A 330 35.78 10.84 -27.83
C GLU A 330 36.77 11.88 -27.28
N LEU A 331 36.66 12.27 -26.00
CA LEU A 331 37.59 13.20 -25.36
C LEU A 331 38.99 12.61 -25.19
N GLU A 332 39.11 11.31 -24.95
CA GLU A 332 40.41 10.60 -24.89
C GLU A 332 41.03 10.47 -26.28
N ARG A 333 40.22 10.11 -27.28
CA ARG A 333 40.66 10.03 -28.69
C ARG A 333 41.26 11.35 -29.17
N ARG A 334 40.63 12.48 -28.85
CA ARG A 334 41.12 13.82 -29.24
C ARG A 334 42.34 14.28 -28.44
N ARG A 335 42.58 13.76 -27.24
CA ARG A 335 43.79 14.07 -26.45
C ARG A 335 45.04 13.40 -27.02
N GLY A 336 44.87 12.25 -27.67
CA GLY A 336 45.94 11.49 -28.32
C GLY A 336 46.24 11.92 -29.76
N GLN A 337 45.44 12.83 -30.34
CA GLN A 337 45.67 13.46 -31.64
C GLN A 337 46.39 14.79 -31.46
#